data_AF-A0A7C3B3U5-F1
#
_entry.id   AF-A0A7C3B3U5-F1
#
_cell.length_a   1.000
_cell.length_b   1.000
_cell.length_c   1.000
_cell.angle_alpha   90.00
_cell.angle_beta   90.00
_cell.angle_gamma   90.00
#
_symmetry.space_group_name_H-M   'P 1'
#
loop_
_entity.id
_entity.type
_entity.pdbx_description
1 polymer ?
#
loop_
_entity_poly.entity_id
_entity_poly.type
_entity_poly.pdbx_seq_one_letter_code
_entity_poly.pdbx_strand_id
1 'polypeptide(L)'
;MVSEFRGLPSVDKLLSEARLSHLQESFPRQFIVDLVRSRLQQERLSMAGGGSCPSTEELVTAICAEAHALTCPTLRPVINATGVILHTNLGRAALSEETRAAMDAVARGYCNLEFELDSGRRGSRQTHVEKLLCQLSGAEAALVVNNNASAVLLALTALAKRKEVIVSRSQAVEIGGGFRIPDVMRQSGAKLVEVGTTNCTYLSDYEEAIGPRTAALMRVHASNFRLTGFTHTVSLEELVGLGKQYDLPVFDDIGSGCLLDTTRFGLDAEPTLGQSISLGAGLVLSSADKLMGGPQAGVIVGDGGLVSRLKKHPLQRAGRIDKVRLAGLIATLIHYLKGEAVAKVPVWRMISAPLTEIGERAGRWAAAIGSSARVVEGETMVGGGSLPGGTLPTRLVAVGEEGRRKSSQVARRLGQRLSAQEVPIIGRISGQVLFLDPRSVLPEEDAVVLRALRDAAASLKLSR
;
A
#
# COMPACT_ATOMS: atom_id res chain seq x y z
N MET A 1 8.97 -52.39 4.78
CA MET A 1 8.35 -51.24 5.47
C MET A 1 8.90 -50.98 6.87
N VAL A 2 8.94 -51.93 7.84
CA VAL A 2 9.45 -51.61 9.21
C VAL A 2 11.00 -51.50 9.30
N SER A 3 11.76 -52.10 8.38
CA SER A 3 13.24 -52.08 8.42
C SER A 3 13.88 -50.80 7.88
N GLU A 4 13.18 -49.99 7.09
CA GLU A 4 13.72 -48.76 6.50
C GLU A 4 13.78 -47.61 7.51
N PHE A 5 12.86 -47.56 8.47
CA PHE A 5 12.83 -46.51 9.52
C PHE A 5 13.99 -46.58 10.53
N ARG A 6 14.74 -47.69 10.57
CA ARG A 6 15.94 -47.83 11.44
C ARG A 6 17.14 -47.03 10.95
N GLY A 7 17.10 -46.50 9.72
CA GLY A 7 18.17 -45.68 9.14
C GLY A 7 18.22 -44.24 9.67
N LEU A 8 17.15 -43.74 10.30
CA LEU A 8 17.11 -42.38 10.83
C LEU A 8 17.92 -42.28 12.16
N PRO A 9 18.79 -41.27 12.31
CA PRO A 9 19.55 -41.05 13.54
C PRO A 9 18.64 -40.68 14.72
N SER A 10 19.10 -40.97 15.94
CA SER A 10 18.41 -40.53 17.16
C SER A 10 18.49 -39.01 17.32
N VAL A 11 17.55 -38.44 18.08
CA VAL A 11 17.55 -37.01 18.40
C VAL A 11 18.86 -36.60 19.08
N ASP A 12 19.35 -37.40 20.04
CA ASP A 12 20.60 -37.10 20.75
C ASP A 12 21.82 -37.13 19.81
N LYS A 13 21.85 -38.05 18.83
CA LYS A 13 22.93 -38.12 17.84
C LYS A 13 22.95 -36.88 16.95
N LEU A 14 21.78 -36.39 16.52
CA LEU A 14 21.69 -35.15 15.76
C LEU A 14 22.11 -33.95 16.62
N LEU A 15 21.68 -33.89 17.89
CA LEU A 15 22.04 -32.80 18.79
C LEU A 15 23.54 -32.74 19.11
N SER A 16 24.26 -33.86 19.04
CA SER A 16 25.73 -33.89 19.21
C SER A 16 26.52 -33.39 17.99
N GLU A 17 25.87 -33.19 16.84
CA GLU A 17 26.54 -32.65 15.65
C GLU A 17 27.00 -31.21 15.88
N ALA A 18 28.21 -30.88 15.44
CA ALA A 18 28.85 -29.59 15.73
C ALA A 18 27.99 -28.41 15.24
N ARG A 19 27.35 -28.55 14.08
CA ARG A 19 26.47 -27.52 13.49
C ARG A 19 25.20 -27.30 14.32
N LEU A 20 24.60 -28.35 14.87
CA LEU A 20 23.42 -28.24 15.73
C LEU A 20 23.79 -27.78 17.15
N SER A 21 25.01 -28.09 17.61
CA SER A 21 25.56 -27.57 18.86
C SER A 21 25.79 -26.06 18.79
N HIS A 22 26.34 -25.55 17.68
CA HIS A 22 26.49 -24.11 17.45
C HIS A 22 25.12 -23.38 17.40
N LEU A 23 24.06 -24.01 16.89
CA LEU A 23 22.72 -23.41 16.94
C LEU A 23 22.18 -23.28 18.37
N GLN A 24 22.64 -24.09 19.32
CA GLN A 24 22.22 -23.97 20.72
C GLN A 24 22.82 -22.74 21.43
N GLU A 25 23.81 -22.07 20.83
CA GLU A 25 24.30 -20.77 21.30
C GLU A 25 23.32 -19.64 20.98
N SER A 26 22.59 -19.76 19.87
CA SER A 26 21.65 -18.75 19.37
C SER A 26 20.19 -19.05 19.72
N PHE A 27 19.85 -20.31 19.99
CA PHE A 27 18.49 -20.75 20.27
C PHE A 27 18.42 -21.60 21.54
N PRO A 28 17.32 -21.53 22.32
CA PRO A 28 17.10 -22.44 23.44
C PRO A 28 17.18 -23.90 22.98
N ARG A 29 17.91 -24.75 23.72
CA ARG A 29 18.06 -26.18 23.40
C ARG A 29 16.73 -26.88 23.12
N GLN A 30 15.68 -26.58 23.89
CA GLN A 30 14.36 -27.18 23.72
C GLN A 30 13.77 -26.90 22.33
N PHE A 31 13.98 -25.70 21.79
CA PHE A 31 13.55 -25.34 20.44
C PHE A 31 14.26 -26.20 19.37
N ILE A 32 15.57 -26.41 19.51
CA ILE A 32 16.34 -27.27 18.59
C ILE A 32 15.87 -28.73 18.69
N VAL A 33 15.57 -29.22 19.90
CA VAL A 33 15.01 -30.57 20.12
C VAL A 33 13.67 -30.72 19.37
N ASP A 34 12.78 -29.75 19.48
CA ASP A 34 11.47 -29.80 18.84
C ASP A 34 11.58 -29.71 17.31
N LEU A 35 12.52 -28.92 16.80
CA LEU A 35 12.84 -28.82 15.38
C LEU A 35 13.38 -30.16 14.82
N VAL A 36 14.33 -30.78 15.52
CA VAL A 36 14.86 -32.11 15.18
C VAL A 36 13.74 -33.15 15.18
N ARG A 37 12.86 -33.15 16.19
CA ARG A 37 11.71 -34.07 16.26
C ARG A 37 10.73 -33.87 15.13
N SER A 38 10.38 -32.62 14.82
CA SER A 38 9.51 -32.26 13.70
C SER A 38 10.10 -32.76 12.38
N ARG A 39 11.38 -32.49 12.12
CA ARG A 39 12.05 -32.93 10.89
C ARG A 39 12.09 -34.45 10.77
N LEU A 40 12.50 -35.15 11.83
CA LEU A 40 12.49 -36.61 11.85
C LEU A 40 11.08 -37.18 11.61
N GLN A 41 10.03 -36.52 12.10
CA GLN A 41 8.65 -36.94 11.86
C GLN A 41 8.23 -36.72 10.39
N GLN A 42 8.61 -35.60 9.76
CA GLN A 42 8.36 -35.35 8.33
C GLN A 42 9.04 -36.41 7.46
N GLU A 43 10.28 -36.77 7.77
CA GLU A 43 11.02 -37.79 7.03
C GLU A 43 10.43 -39.19 7.22
N ARG A 44 9.95 -39.52 8.42
CA ARG A 44 9.17 -40.76 8.62
C ARG A 44 7.92 -40.80 7.75
N LEU A 45 7.20 -39.69 7.61
CA LEU A 45 6.02 -39.63 6.73
C LEU A 45 6.41 -39.76 5.26
N SER A 46 7.51 -39.13 4.82
CA SER A 46 8.03 -39.24 3.46
C SER A 46 8.46 -40.67 3.12
N MET A 47 9.18 -41.33 4.01
CA MET A 47 9.61 -42.73 3.85
C MET A 47 8.43 -43.69 3.84
N ALA A 48 7.38 -43.45 4.64
CA ALA A 48 6.14 -44.22 4.57
C ALA A 48 5.44 -44.11 3.20
N GLY A 49 5.65 -43.00 2.48
CA GLY A 49 5.17 -42.76 1.12
C GLY A 49 6.11 -43.22 0.01
N GLY A 50 7.18 -43.96 0.32
CA GLY A 50 8.16 -44.47 -0.65
C GLY A 50 9.38 -43.58 -0.88
N GLY A 51 9.59 -42.54 -0.06
CA GLY A 51 10.81 -41.72 -0.07
C GLY A 51 12.05 -42.47 0.45
N SER A 52 13.24 -42.08 -0.02
CA SER A 52 14.52 -42.61 0.47
C SER A 52 14.88 -42.06 1.85
N CYS A 53 15.59 -42.85 2.67
CA CYS A 53 16.09 -42.37 3.96
C CYS A 53 17.19 -41.30 3.75
N PRO A 54 17.03 -40.08 4.29
CA PRO A 54 18.07 -39.07 4.23
C PRO A 54 19.28 -39.44 5.10
N SER A 55 20.45 -38.97 4.69
CA SER A 55 21.68 -39.04 5.48
C SER A 55 21.64 -38.10 6.69
N THR A 56 22.52 -38.34 7.67
CA THR A 56 22.64 -37.46 8.85
C THR A 56 23.01 -36.02 8.45
N GLU A 57 23.90 -35.84 7.46
CA GLU A 57 24.28 -34.53 6.94
C GLU A 57 23.14 -33.77 6.25
N GLU A 58 22.30 -34.48 5.50
CA GLU A 58 21.10 -33.89 4.88
C GLU A 58 20.11 -33.42 5.94
N LEU A 59 19.89 -34.23 6.99
CA LEU A 59 19.05 -33.87 8.12
C LEU A 59 19.60 -32.65 8.86
N VAL A 60 20.88 -32.65 9.21
CA VAL A 60 21.54 -31.51 9.89
C VAL A 60 21.45 -30.25 9.03
N THR A 61 21.68 -30.35 7.72
CA THR A 61 21.58 -29.22 6.80
C THR A 61 20.15 -28.68 6.72
N ALA A 62 19.16 -29.55 6.60
CA ALA A 62 17.76 -29.16 6.57
C ALA A 62 17.31 -28.50 7.88
N ILE A 63 17.70 -29.07 9.03
CA ILE A 63 17.39 -28.52 10.36
C ILE A 63 18.05 -27.14 10.55
N CYS A 64 19.32 -26.98 10.14
CA CYS A 64 19.98 -25.68 10.18
C CYS A 64 19.26 -24.66 9.29
N ALA A 65 18.89 -25.05 8.07
CA ALA A 65 18.17 -24.17 7.15
C ALA A 65 16.79 -23.76 7.70
N GLU A 66 16.08 -24.68 8.34
CA GLU A 66 14.78 -24.42 8.98
C GLU A 66 14.92 -23.47 10.18
N ALA A 67 15.92 -23.70 11.04
CA ALA A 67 16.24 -22.80 12.15
C ALA A 67 16.59 -21.39 11.67
N HIS A 68 17.44 -21.27 10.64
CA HIS A 68 17.78 -19.99 10.04
C HIS A 68 16.57 -19.32 9.39
N ALA A 69 15.72 -20.07 8.70
CA ALA A 69 14.51 -19.54 8.07
C ALA A 69 13.53 -18.94 9.09
N LEU A 70 13.47 -19.48 10.32
CA LEU A 70 12.65 -18.93 11.40
C LEU A 70 13.16 -17.59 11.94
N THR A 71 14.46 -17.32 11.85
CA THR A 71 15.05 -16.01 12.18
C THR A 71 15.10 -15.03 11.01
N CYS A 72 14.90 -15.49 9.78
CA CYS A 72 14.86 -14.64 8.61
C CYS A 72 13.50 -13.91 8.55
N PRO A 73 13.48 -12.56 8.54
CA PRO A 73 12.25 -11.82 8.37
C PRO A 73 11.58 -12.19 7.04
N THR A 74 10.28 -12.51 7.08
CA THR A 74 9.48 -12.72 5.87
C THR A 74 9.06 -11.40 5.22
N LEU A 75 8.87 -10.35 6.04
CA LEU A 75 8.70 -8.96 5.60
C LEU A 75 10.07 -8.27 5.53
N ARG A 76 10.48 -7.89 4.32
CA ARG A 76 11.80 -7.32 4.02
C ARG A 76 11.67 -6.09 3.13
N PRO A 77 12.61 -5.13 3.19
CA PRO A 77 12.65 -4.03 2.23
C PRO A 77 12.87 -4.56 0.81
N VAL A 78 12.28 -3.87 -0.16
CA VAL A 78 12.39 -4.18 -1.58
C VAL A 78 12.53 -2.87 -2.36
N ILE A 79 13.32 -2.88 -3.42
CA ILE A 79 13.42 -1.76 -4.35
C ILE A 79 12.42 -1.97 -5.48
N ASN A 80 11.55 -0.98 -5.67
CA ASN A 80 10.49 -1.01 -6.67
C ASN A 80 10.96 -0.43 -8.01
N ALA A 81 11.41 -1.28 -8.93
CA ALA A 81 11.74 -0.90 -10.30
C ALA A 81 10.63 -1.31 -11.30
N THR A 82 9.40 -1.49 -10.84
CA THR A 82 8.29 -1.99 -11.69
C THR A 82 7.69 -0.93 -12.59
N GLY A 83 7.89 0.36 -12.28
CA GLY A 83 7.18 1.46 -12.92
C GLY A 83 5.75 1.60 -12.43
N VAL A 84 5.45 1.17 -11.20
CA VAL A 84 4.18 1.43 -10.52
C VAL A 84 4.48 2.17 -9.23
N ILE A 85 4.10 3.46 -9.13
CA ILE A 85 4.47 4.32 -7.99
C ILE A 85 3.77 3.85 -6.71
N LEU A 86 2.43 3.82 -6.71
CA LEU A 86 1.60 3.32 -5.62
C LEU A 86 1.32 1.83 -5.79
N HIS A 87 2.36 1.02 -5.58
CA HIS A 87 2.28 -0.43 -5.74
C HIS A 87 1.66 -1.09 -4.50
N THR A 88 0.43 -1.58 -4.60
CA THR A 88 -0.32 -2.19 -3.47
C THR A 88 0.43 -3.35 -2.81
N ASN A 89 0.99 -4.28 -3.60
CA ASN A 89 1.74 -5.43 -3.07
C ASN A 89 3.09 -5.06 -2.42
N LEU A 90 3.66 -3.90 -2.76
CA LEU A 90 4.96 -3.45 -2.23
C LEU A 90 4.80 -2.37 -1.14
N GLY A 91 3.60 -2.20 -0.59
CA GLY A 91 3.37 -1.32 0.56
C GLY A 91 2.92 0.10 0.22
N ARG A 92 2.48 0.38 -1.01
CA ARG A 92 1.99 1.69 -1.47
C ARG A 92 3.05 2.80 -1.38
N ALA A 93 2.77 3.89 -0.66
CA ALA A 93 3.63 5.07 -0.60
C ALA A 93 4.86 4.82 0.29
N ALA A 94 6.05 5.04 -0.28
CA ALA A 94 7.26 5.24 0.52
C ALA A 94 7.17 6.54 1.32
N LEU A 95 7.86 6.60 2.45
CA LEU A 95 7.81 7.73 3.39
C LEU A 95 9.07 8.61 3.26
N SER A 96 8.93 9.92 3.44
CA SER A 96 10.07 10.85 3.47
C SER A 96 10.97 10.55 4.68
N GLU A 97 12.20 11.06 4.62
CA GLU A 97 13.15 10.95 5.73
C GLU A 97 12.58 11.56 7.01
N GLU A 98 11.99 12.76 6.91
CA GLU A 98 11.40 13.47 8.03
C GLU A 98 10.18 12.74 8.61
N THR A 99 9.35 12.13 7.75
CA THR A 99 8.23 11.27 8.19
C THR A 99 8.75 10.07 8.97
N ARG A 100 9.79 9.39 8.49
CA ARG A 100 10.40 8.24 9.18
C ARG A 100 11.05 8.67 10.50
N ALA A 101 11.74 9.80 10.52
CA ALA A 101 12.36 10.35 11.72
C ALA A 101 11.32 10.69 12.80
N ALA A 102 10.18 11.28 12.42
CA ALA A 102 9.09 11.57 13.35
C ALA A 102 8.47 10.28 13.94
N MET A 103 8.28 9.26 13.10
CA MET A 103 7.80 7.95 13.52
C MET A 103 8.75 7.28 14.53
N ASP A 104 10.05 7.30 14.25
CA ASP A 104 11.09 6.73 15.11
C ASP A 104 11.18 7.48 16.45
N ALA A 105 11.18 8.81 16.42
CA ALA A 105 11.28 9.65 17.62
C ALA A 105 10.18 9.33 18.65
N VAL A 106 8.92 9.20 18.22
CA VAL A 106 7.82 8.86 19.13
C VAL A 106 7.79 7.37 19.51
N ALA A 107 8.42 6.50 18.72
CA ALA A 107 8.50 5.07 19.00
C ALA A 107 9.52 4.77 20.10
N ARG A 108 10.63 5.51 20.17
CA ARG A 108 11.74 5.31 21.13
C ARG A 108 11.35 5.44 22.60
N GLY A 109 10.32 6.24 22.91
CA GLY A 109 9.95 6.52 24.30
C GLY A 109 8.52 6.97 24.51
N TYR A 110 8.31 7.63 25.65
CA TYR A 110 7.07 8.31 25.97
C TYR A 110 6.89 9.57 25.10
N CYS A 111 5.64 9.94 24.87
CA CYS A 111 5.27 11.18 24.17
C CYS A 111 3.95 11.72 24.72
N ASN A 112 3.67 12.99 24.45
CA ASN A 112 2.47 13.72 24.87
C ASN A 112 1.24 13.36 24.00
N LEU A 113 1.08 12.09 23.65
CA LEU A 113 0.06 11.61 22.72
C LEU A 113 -1.36 11.98 23.16
N GLU A 114 -1.68 11.81 24.44
CA GLU A 114 -2.97 12.14 25.04
C GLU A 114 -2.79 12.99 26.30
N PHE A 115 -1.73 13.80 26.33
CA PHE A 115 -1.37 14.64 27.47
C PHE A 115 -1.11 16.06 27.00
N GLU A 116 -1.85 17.02 27.54
CA GLU A 116 -1.67 18.44 27.25
C GLU A 116 -0.56 19.00 28.13
N LEU A 117 0.50 19.51 27.50
CA LEU A 117 1.68 19.99 28.23
C LEU A 117 1.37 21.23 29.07
N ASP A 118 0.53 22.15 28.57
CA ASP A 118 0.21 23.40 29.26
C ASP A 118 -0.69 23.18 30.48
N SER A 119 -1.67 22.28 30.37
CA SER A 119 -2.66 22.03 31.43
C SER A 119 -2.27 20.89 32.37
N GLY A 120 -1.36 20.00 31.94
CA GLY A 120 -1.03 18.77 32.65
C GLY A 120 -2.15 17.72 32.67
N ARG A 121 -3.19 17.88 31.84
CA ARG A 121 -4.39 17.01 31.83
C ARG A 121 -4.39 16.08 30.62
N ARG A 122 -5.30 15.09 30.68
CA ARG A 122 -5.55 14.21 29.54
C ARG A 122 -6.21 14.99 28.41
N GLY A 123 -5.62 14.91 27.22
CA GLY A 123 -6.14 15.50 25.99
C GLY A 123 -6.49 14.47 24.92
N SER A 124 -7.00 14.94 23.79
CA SER A 124 -7.25 14.11 22.60
C SER A 124 -6.02 14.05 21.70
N ARG A 125 -5.63 12.85 21.28
CA ARG A 125 -4.57 12.69 20.27
C ARG A 125 -4.89 13.33 18.92
N GLN A 126 -6.18 13.55 18.63
CA GLN A 126 -6.63 14.12 17.35
C GLN A 126 -6.23 15.60 17.23
N THR A 127 -6.05 16.29 18.36
CA THR A 127 -5.64 17.70 18.41
C THR A 127 -4.31 17.94 17.66
N HIS A 128 -3.42 16.95 17.66
CA HIS A 128 -2.11 17.05 17.02
C HIS A 128 -2.16 17.14 15.49
N VAL A 129 -3.24 16.66 14.86
CA VAL A 129 -3.35 16.57 13.39
C VAL A 129 -4.51 17.38 12.82
N GLU A 130 -5.57 17.61 13.60
CA GLU A 130 -6.80 18.26 13.16
C GLU A 130 -6.55 19.62 12.53
N LYS A 131 -5.77 20.49 13.20
CA LYS A 131 -5.48 21.83 12.70
C LYS A 131 -4.78 21.81 11.34
N LEU A 132 -3.87 20.86 11.11
CA LEU A 132 -3.14 20.74 9.85
C LEU A 132 -4.08 20.33 8.71
N LEU A 133 -4.95 19.35 8.98
CA LEU A 133 -5.93 18.89 8.01
C LEU A 133 -6.94 19.98 7.66
N CYS A 134 -7.49 20.68 8.65
CA CYS A 134 -8.40 21.82 8.42
C CYS A 134 -7.73 22.92 7.60
N GLN A 135 -6.46 23.25 7.89
CA GLN A 135 -5.73 24.26 7.12
C GLN A 135 -5.50 23.84 5.67
N LEU A 136 -5.24 22.55 5.42
CA LEU A 136 -4.97 22.02 4.07
C LEU A 136 -6.25 21.77 3.26
N SER A 137 -7.36 21.44 3.89
CA SER A 137 -8.63 21.14 3.21
C SER A 137 -9.65 22.28 3.24
N GLY A 138 -9.48 23.28 4.10
CA GLY A 138 -10.51 24.29 4.36
C GLY A 138 -11.72 23.78 5.16
N ALA A 139 -11.66 22.55 5.69
CA ALA A 139 -12.76 21.98 6.48
C ALA A 139 -12.82 22.56 7.90
N GLU A 140 -14.02 22.56 8.48
CA GLU A 140 -14.26 23.04 9.85
C GLU A 140 -13.61 22.13 10.90
N ALA A 141 -13.65 20.81 10.68
CA ALA A 141 -13.10 19.83 11.60
C ALA A 141 -12.50 18.63 10.86
N ALA A 142 -11.65 17.90 11.57
CA ALA A 142 -11.01 16.70 11.05
C ALA A 142 -10.88 15.59 12.08
N LEU A 143 -10.79 14.36 11.60
CA LEU A 143 -10.57 13.15 12.39
C LEU A 143 -9.73 12.15 11.61
N VAL A 144 -8.78 11.50 12.30
CA VAL A 144 -7.96 10.44 11.72
C VAL A 144 -8.22 9.09 12.40
N VAL A 145 -8.43 8.07 11.59
CA VAL A 145 -8.65 6.67 11.97
C VAL A 145 -7.63 5.74 11.29
N ASN A 146 -7.73 4.44 11.54
CA ASN A 146 -6.75 3.43 11.13
C ASN A 146 -6.51 3.34 9.61
N ASN A 147 -7.57 3.42 8.80
CA ASN A 147 -7.51 3.43 7.34
C ASN A 147 -8.84 3.95 6.78
N ASN A 148 -8.92 4.20 5.47
CA ASN A 148 -10.15 4.71 4.84
C ASN A 148 -11.36 3.76 5.01
N ALA A 149 -11.13 2.45 5.02
CA ALA A 149 -12.16 1.46 5.32
C ALA A 149 -12.82 1.70 6.69
N SER A 150 -12.02 2.02 7.70
CA SER A 150 -12.49 2.39 9.04
C SER A 150 -13.20 3.75 9.03
N ALA A 151 -12.80 4.66 8.15
CA ALA A 151 -13.42 5.98 8.01
C ALA A 151 -14.84 5.86 7.44
N VAL A 152 -15.00 5.12 6.34
CA VAL A 152 -16.30 4.79 5.74
C VAL A 152 -17.19 4.07 6.74
N LEU A 153 -16.69 3.01 7.39
CA LEU A 153 -17.45 2.27 8.39
C LEU A 153 -17.91 3.17 9.55
N LEU A 154 -17.01 4.00 10.09
CA LEU A 154 -17.33 4.91 11.19
C LEU A 154 -18.37 5.95 10.78
N ALA A 155 -18.23 6.58 9.60
CA ALA A 155 -19.17 7.56 9.10
C ALA A 155 -20.57 6.97 8.96
N LEU A 156 -20.68 5.81 8.32
CA LEU A 156 -21.96 5.14 8.09
C LEU A 156 -22.60 4.66 9.40
N THR A 157 -21.82 4.05 10.31
CA THR A 157 -22.37 3.58 11.60
C THR A 157 -22.81 4.73 12.49
N ALA A 158 -22.04 5.81 12.57
CA ALA A 158 -22.35 6.92 13.46
C ALA A 158 -23.47 7.84 12.93
N LEU A 159 -23.62 7.94 11.60
CA LEU A 159 -24.51 8.90 10.96
C LEU A 159 -25.76 8.27 10.32
N ALA A 160 -25.68 7.02 9.87
CA ALA A 160 -26.71 6.37 9.06
C ALA A 160 -27.15 4.97 9.55
N LYS A 161 -26.81 4.57 10.78
CA LYS A 161 -27.28 3.28 11.33
C LYS A 161 -28.81 3.21 11.35
N ARG A 162 -29.36 2.13 10.78
CA ARG A 162 -30.80 1.87 10.56
C ARG A 162 -31.49 2.92 9.67
N LYS A 163 -30.73 3.67 8.89
CA LYS A 163 -31.19 4.65 7.91
C LYS A 163 -30.65 4.32 6.52
N GLU A 164 -31.16 5.02 5.51
CA GLU A 164 -30.82 4.81 4.11
C GLU A 164 -29.69 5.74 3.67
N VAL A 165 -28.71 5.20 2.92
CA VAL A 165 -27.66 5.97 2.25
C VAL A 165 -27.76 5.66 0.77
N ILE A 166 -27.94 6.69 -0.04
CA ILE A 166 -28.14 6.55 -1.49
C ILE A 166 -26.78 6.66 -2.18
N VAL A 167 -26.46 5.71 -3.07
CA VAL A 167 -25.22 5.69 -3.86
C VAL A 167 -25.51 5.20 -5.27
N SER A 168 -24.73 5.67 -6.25
CA SER A 168 -24.75 5.09 -7.59
C SER A 168 -24.31 3.62 -7.57
N ARG A 169 -25.02 2.76 -8.31
CA ARG A 169 -24.63 1.35 -8.54
C ARG A 169 -23.23 1.23 -9.16
N SER A 170 -22.84 2.19 -10.01
CA SER A 170 -21.51 2.22 -10.63
C SER A 170 -20.37 2.42 -9.62
N GLN A 171 -20.70 2.88 -8.41
CA GLN A 171 -19.77 3.24 -7.34
C GLN A 171 -19.77 2.24 -6.17
N ALA A 172 -20.63 1.22 -6.21
CA ALA A 172 -20.70 0.14 -5.20
C ALA A 172 -19.58 -0.91 -5.41
N VAL A 173 -18.32 -0.46 -5.37
CA VAL A 173 -17.18 -1.18 -5.94
C VAL A 173 -16.41 -2.02 -4.92
N GLU A 174 -15.62 -2.96 -5.43
CA GLU A 174 -14.58 -3.65 -4.68
C GLU A 174 -13.23 -2.94 -4.87
N ILE A 175 -12.59 -2.57 -3.76
CA ILE A 175 -11.29 -1.92 -3.74
C ILE A 175 -10.26 -2.88 -3.16
N GLY A 176 -9.25 -3.25 -3.94
CA GLY A 176 -8.25 -4.24 -3.53
C GLY A 176 -8.80 -5.67 -3.50
N GLY A 177 -8.18 -6.54 -2.69
CA GLY A 177 -8.51 -7.99 -2.63
C GLY A 177 -9.51 -8.37 -1.54
N GLY A 178 -10.57 -7.58 -1.32
CA GLY A 178 -11.64 -7.97 -0.38
C GLY A 178 -12.36 -6.84 0.37
N PHE A 179 -12.03 -5.56 0.16
CA PHE A 179 -12.85 -4.46 0.70
C PHE A 179 -13.97 -4.15 -0.30
N ARG A 180 -15.19 -4.55 0.05
CA ARG A 180 -16.40 -4.28 -0.73
C ARG A 180 -17.25 -3.25 0.00
N ILE A 181 -17.53 -2.12 -0.65
CA ILE A 181 -18.42 -1.08 -0.08
C ILE A 181 -19.75 -1.70 0.42
N PRO A 182 -20.41 -2.61 -0.32
CA PRO A 182 -21.64 -3.27 0.16
C PRO A 182 -21.47 -4.06 1.48
N ASP A 183 -20.35 -4.75 1.66
CA ASP A 183 -20.13 -5.56 2.87
C ASP A 183 -19.85 -4.69 4.09
N VAL A 184 -19.09 -3.61 3.91
CA VAL A 184 -18.81 -2.61 4.95
C VAL A 184 -20.09 -1.89 5.36
N MET A 185 -20.94 -1.57 4.39
CA MET A 185 -22.25 -0.99 4.64
C MET A 185 -23.16 -1.95 5.41
N ARG A 186 -23.21 -3.23 5.04
CA ARG A 186 -23.96 -4.25 5.80
C ARG A 186 -23.50 -4.33 7.26
N GLN A 187 -22.19 -4.28 7.49
CA GLN A 187 -21.63 -4.26 8.85
C GLN A 187 -21.92 -2.95 9.60
N SER A 188 -21.99 -1.82 8.89
CA SER A 188 -22.25 -0.51 9.50
C SER A 188 -23.65 -0.39 10.11
N GLY A 189 -24.59 -1.21 9.65
CA GLY A 189 -26.01 -1.15 9.98
C GLY A 189 -26.77 -0.08 9.19
N ALA A 190 -26.14 0.63 8.26
CA ALA A 190 -26.81 1.46 7.27
C ALA A 190 -27.41 0.58 6.15
N LYS A 191 -28.53 1.02 5.57
CA LYS A 191 -29.13 0.39 4.40
C LYS A 191 -28.65 1.12 3.15
N LEU A 192 -27.93 0.42 2.28
CA LEU A 192 -27.55 0.97 0.99
C LEU A 192 -28.74 0.96 0.02
N VAL A 193 -29.00 2.10 -0.60
CA VAL A 193 -29.97 2.26 -1.67
C VAL A 193 -29.17 2.57 -2.95
N GLU A 194 -28.98 1.54 -3.76
CA GLU A 194 -28.27 1.67 -5.04
C GLU A 194 -29.21 2.22 -6.11
N VAL A 195 -28.76 3.27 -6.80
CA VAL A 195 -29.53 3.95 -7.85
C VAL A 195 -28.80 3.92 -9.20
N GLY A 196 -29.55 4.13 -10.28
CA GLY A 196 -29.04 4.06 -11.65
C GLY A 196 -28.55 2.67 -12.06
N THR A 197 -27.73 2.63 -13.10
CA THR A 197 -27.13 1.41 -13.67
C THR A 197 -25.60 1.42 -13.50
N THR A 198 -24.95 0.34 -13.94
CA THR A 198 -23.48 0.20 -13.86
C THR A 198 -22.74 1.27 -14.64
N ASN A 199 -23.26 1.69 -15.79
CA ASN A 199 -22.59 2.63 -16.68
C ASN A 199 -23.19 4.04 -16.65
N CYS A 200 -24.49 4.19 -16.33
CA CYS A 200 -25.16 5.47 -16.29
C CYS A 200 -25.92 5.68 -14.98
N THR A 201 -25.69 6.81 -14.33
CA THR A 201 -26.51 7.29 -13.21
C THR A 201 -26.79 8.77 -13.43
N TYR A 202 -28.05 9.15 -13.38
CA TYR A 202 -28.53 10.52 -13.53
C TYR A 202 -28.95 11.10 -12.17
N LEU A 203 -29.08 12.43 -12.09
CA LEU A 203 -29.47 13.09 -10.84
C LEU A 203 -30.88 12.67 -10.38
N SER A 204 -31.80 12.44 -11.32
CA SER A 204 -33.16 11.95 -11.04
C SER A 204 -33.16 10.60 -10.33
N ASP A 205 -32.20 9.71 -10.65
CA ASP A 205 -32.09 8.41 -9.98
C ASP A 205 -31.84 8.58 -8.47
N TYR A 206 -31.08 9.61 -8.08
CA TYR A 206 -30.89 9.95 -6.66
C TYR A 206 -32.14 10.58 -6.06
N GLU A 207 -32.73 11.57 -6.74
CA GLU A 207 -33.90 12.32 -6.25
C GLU A 207 -35.10 11.41 -5.98
N GLU A 208 -35.40 10.49 -6.90
CA GLU A 208 -36.50 9.52 -6.78
C GLU A 208 -36.32 8.53 -5.63
N ALA A 209 -35.07 8.28 -5.21
CA ALA A 209 -34.75 7.38 -4.12
C ALA A 209 -34.76 8.05 -2.74
N ILE A 210 -34.88 9.38 -2.67
CA ILE A 210 -34.95 10.11 -1.40
C ILE A 210 -36.28 9.82 -0.70
N GLY A 211 -36.21 9.43 0.57
CA GLY A 211 -37.39 9.19 1.40
C GLY A 211 -37.16 9.54 2.86
N PRO A 212 -38.16 9.34 3.73
CA PRO A 212 -38.11 9.75 5.14
C PRO A 212 -37.00 9.11 5.98
N ARG A 213 -36.40 8.01 5.48
CA ARG A 213 -35.29 7.32 6.16
C ARG A 213 -33.92 7.66 5.57
N THR A 214 -33.85 8.47 4.52
CA THR A 214 -32.57 8.87 3.92
C THR A 214 -31.77 9.71 4.92
N ALA A 215 -30.52 9.33 5.15
CA ALA A 215 -29.62 10.00 6.09
C ALA A 215 -28.50 10.77 5.39
N ALA A 216 -28.11 10.34 4.19
CA ALA A 216 -27.04 10.95 3.42
C ALA A 216 -27.11 10.52 1.96
N LEU A 217 -26.55 11.36 1.09
CA LEU A 217 -26.16 10.98 -0.27
C LEU A 217 -24.66 10.65 -0.24
N MET A 218 -24.24 9.63 -0.97
CA MET A 218 -22.84 9.21 -1.00
C MET A 218 -22.32 9.18 -2.43
N ARG A 219 -21.12 9.74 -2.61
CA ARG A 219 -20.30 9.56 -3.81
C ARG A 219 -19.05 8.77 -3.43
N VAL A 220 -18.69 7.77 -4.24
CA VAL A 220 -17.42 7.05 -4.11
C VAL A 220 -16.63 7.21 -5.40
N HIS A 221 -15.42 7.74 -5.31
CA HIS A 221 -14.55 7.95 -6.45
C HIS A 221 -14.01 6.61 -6.99
N ALA A 222 -14.09 6.42 -8.30
CA ALA A 222 -13.55 5.26 -8.98
C ALA A 222 -12.01 5.36 -9.07
N SER A 223 -11.34 4.95 -7.99
CA SER A 223 -9.88 5.14 -7.83
C SER A 223 -9.03 3.97 -8.35
N ASN A 224 -9.64 2.82 -8.67
CA ASN A 224 -8.95 1.59 -9.09
C ASN A 224 -9.41 1.01 -10.43
N PHE A 225 -10.43 1.60 -11.07
CA PHE A 225 -10.91 1.20 -12.39
C PHE A 225 -11.52 2.41 -13.11
N ARG A 226 -11.69 2.30 -14.43
CA ARG A 226 -12.38 3.30 -15.26
C ARG A 226 -13.44 2.59 -16.09
N LEU A 227 -14.62 3.20 -16.20
CA LEU A 227 -15.64 2.80 -17.16
C LEU A 227 -15.42 3.58 -18.47
N THR A 228 -15.43 2.88 -19.59
CA THR A 228 -15.24 3.47 -20.93
C THR A 228 -16.42 3.11 -21.83
N GLY A 229 -16.81 4.02 -22.72
CA GLY A 229 -17.96 3.84 -23.63
C GLY A 229 -19.12 4.78 -23.26
N PHE A 230 -20.36 4.30 -23.40
CA PHE A 230 -21.56 5.06 -23.04
C PHE A 230 -21.73 5.09 -21.53
N THR A 231 -21.29 6.19 -20.90
CA THR A 231 -21.30 6.36 -19.45
C THR A 231 -21.85 7.73 -19.07
N HIS A 232 -22.50 7.81 -17.91
CA HIS A 232 -22.97 9.07 -17.31
C HIS A 232 -22.78 8.99 -15.80
N THR A 233 -22.18 10.02 -15.19
CA THR A 233 -21.93 10.09 -13.75
C THR A 233 -22.36 11.45 -13.24
N VAL A 234 -23.11 11.46 -12.13
CA VAL A 234 -23.49 12.69 -11.43
C VAL A 234 -22.25 13.32 -10.78
N SER A 235 -22.04 14.61 -11.04
CA SER A 235 -20.95 15.39 -10.43
C SER A 235 -21.16 15.58 -8.92
N LEU A 236 -20.12 15.97 -8.18
CA LEU A 236 -20.30 16.26 -6.74
C LEU A 236 -21.18 17.48 -6.55
N GLU A 237 -21.03 18.48 -7.40
CA GLU A 237 -21.72 19.75 -7.40
C GLU A 237 -23.23 19.55 -7.53
N GLU A 238 -23.65 18.72 -8.48
CA GLU A 238 -25.04 18.33 -8.65
C GLU A 238 -25.56 17.58 -7.41
N LEU A 239 -24.78 16.64 -6.87
CA LEU A 239 -25.19 15.85 -5.70
C LEU A 239 -25.29 16.72 -4.43
N VAL A 240 -24.39 17.69 -4.26
CA VAL A 240 -24.45 18.68 -3.17
C VAL A 240 -25.63 19.62 -3.36
N GLY A 241 -25.92 20.04 -4.59
CA GLY A 241 -27.12 20.82 -4.91
C GLY A 241 -28.39 20.10 -4.47
N LEU A 242 -28.52 18.82 -4.82
CA LEU A 242 -29.63 17.97 -4.39
C LEU A 242 -29.65 17.77 -2.87
N GLY A 243 -28.49 17.54 -2.25
CA GLY A 243 -28.37 17.42 -0.79
C GLY A 243 -28.91 18.65 -0.06
N LYS A 244 -28.60 19.86 -0.54
CA LYS A 244 -29.12 21.11 0.02
C LYS A 244 -30.63 21.26 -0.14
N GLN A 245 -31.19 20.86 -1.28
CA GLN A 245 -32.64 20.90 -1.51
C GLN A 245 -33.43 20.04 -0.52
N TYR A 246 -32.85 18.92 -0.07
CA TYR A 246 -33.49 17.95 0.81
C TYR A 246 -32.93 17.94 2.25
N ASP A 247 -32.06 18.89 2.61
CA ASP A 247 -31.38 18.94 3.92
C ASP A 247 -30.64 17.63 4.28
N LEU A 248 -29.92 17.07 3.30
CA LEU A 248 -29.14 15.84 3.43
C LEU A 248 -27.65 16.12 3.27
N PRO A 249 -26.79 15.60 4.16
CA PRO A 249 -25.34 15.70 3.98
C PRO A 249 -24.88 14.81 2.84
N VAL A 250 -23.88 15.29 2.10
CA VAL A 250 -23.17 14.50 1.08
C VAL A 250 -21.86 13.97 1.66
N PHE A 251 -21.66 12.65 1.57
CA PHE A 251 -20.40 12.00 1.89
C PHE A 251 -19.63 11.70 0.62
N ASP A 252 -18.41 12.20 0.52
CA ASP A 252 -17.53 12.01 -0.63
C ASP A 252 -16.32 11.16 -0.25
N ASP A 253 -16.35 9.88 -0.62
CA ASP A 253 -15.19 9.00 -0.47
C ASP A 253 -14.29 9.12 -1.70
N ILE A 254 -13.33 10.05 -1.64
CA ILE A 254 -12.35 10.25 -2.73
C ILE A 254 -11.31 9.14 -2.77
N GLY A 255 -11.08 8.46 -1.63
CA GLY A 255 -10.19 7.31 -1.51
C GLY A 255 -8.69 7.57 -1.71
N SER A 256 -8.27 8.43 -2.63
CA SER A 256 -6.88 8.66 -3.04
C SER A 256 -6.07 9.55 -2.11
N GLY A 257 -6.76 10.41 -1.35
CA GLY A 257 -6.12 11.37 -0.42
C GLY A 257 -5.36 12.46 -1.15
N CYS A 258 -5.76 12.80 -2.38
CA CYS A 258 -5.05 13.81 -3.16
C CYS A 258 -5.13 15.19 -2.48
N LEU A 259 -3.98 15.88 -2.44
CA LEU A 259 -3.83 17.23 -1.89
C LEU A 259 -3.27 18.23 -2.91
N LEU A 260 -2.76 17.75 -4.05
CA LEU A 260 -2.18 18.59 -5.10
C LEU A 260 -2.92 18.34 -6.41
N ASP A 261 -3.00 19.37 -7.23
CA ASP A 261 -3.53 19.25 -8.59
C ASP A 261 -2.61 18.38 -9.46
N THR A 262 -3.14 17.22 -9.86
CA THR A 262 -2.45 16.21 -10.67
C THR A 262 -2.25 16.65 -12.12
N THR A 263 -3.10 17.55 -12.63
CA THR A 263 -3.04 18.00 -14.03
C THR A 263 -1.76 18.76 -14.35
N ARG A 264 -1.17 19.40 -13.34
CA ARG A 264 0.14 20.07 -13.41
C ARG A 264 1.30 19.14 -13.78
N PHE A 265 1.10 17.82 -13.65
CA PHE A 265 2.09 16.80 -13.96
C PHE A 265 1.73 16.00 -15.23
N GLY A 266 0.73 16.43 -15.99
CA GLY A 266 0.26 15.74 -17.20
C GLY A 266 -0.60 14.51 -16.91
N LEU A 267 -1.19 14.42 -15.71
CA LEU A 267 -2.13 13.37 -15.32
C LEU A 267 -3.58 13.86 -15.42
N ASP A 268 -4.53 12.93 -15.42
CA ASP A 268 -5.96 13.27 -15.28
C ASP A 268 -6.24 13.96 -13.93
N ALA A 269 -7.30 14.76 -13.89
CA ALA A 269 -7.72 15.44 -12.68
C ALA A 269 -8.20 14.44 -11.61
N GLU A 270 -7.58 14.50 -10.43
CA GLU A 270 -7.94 13.69 -9.27
C GLU A 270 -8.60 14.59 -8.21
N PRO A 271 -9.75 14.21 -7.63
CA PRO A 271 -10.42 15.01 -6.61
C PRO A 271 -9.53 15.19 -5.38
N THR A 272 -9.34 16.45 -4.98
CA THR A 272 -8.61 16.77 -3.75
C THR A 272 -9.54 16.96 -2.56
N LEU A 273 -9.01 16.78 -1.35
CA LEU A 273 -9.76 17.05 -0.12
C LEU A 273 -10.35 18.47 -0.10
N GLY A 274 -9.54 19.47 -0.50
CA GLY A 274 -9.96 20.87 -0.50
C GLY A 274 -11.04 21.18 -1.53
N GLN A 275 -10.95 20.61 -2.73
CA GLN A 275 -11.98 20.78 -3.76
C GLN A 275 -13.32 20.22 -3.28
N SER A 276 -13.35 18.96 -2.80
CA SER A 276 -14.61 18.35 -2.32
C SER A 276 -15.27 19.15 -1.19
N ILE A 277 -14.47 19.68 -0.26
CA ILE A 277 -14.98 20.57 0.80
C ILE A 277 -15.52 21.89 0.23
N SER A 278 -14.79 22.54 -0.67
CA SER A 278 -15.21 23.82 -1.27
C SER A 278 -16.51 23.71 -2.06
N LEU A 279 -16.78 22.53 -2.64
CA LEU A 279 -18.03 22.24 -3.35
C LEU A 279 -19.21 21.98 -2.41
N GLY A 280 -18.96 21.81 -1.10
CA GLY A 280 -19.97 21.67 -0.07
C GLY A 280 -20.26 20.23 0.37
N ALA A 281 -19.32 19.30 0.17
CA ALA A 281 -19.43 17.97 0.77
C ALA A 281 -19.46 18.08 2.30
N GLY A 282 -20.41 17.39 2.95
CA GLY A 282 -20.54 17.39 4.40
C GLY A 282 -19.42 16.60 5.08
N LEU A 283 -18.97 15.50 4.46
CA LEU A 283 -17.77 14.75 4.86
C LEU A 283 -16.99 14.31 3.62
N VAL A 284 -15.67 14.37 3.72
CA VAL A 284 -14.73 13.81 2.72
C VAL A 284 -13.85 12.76 3.40
N LEU A 285 -13.77 11.58 2.78
CA LEU A 285 -13.07 10.41 3.30
C LEU A 285 -11.92 10.02 2.36
N SER A 286 -10.76 9.67 2.91
CA SER A 286 -9.62 9.25 2.08
C SER A 286 -8.58 8.38 2.82
N SER A 287 -7.72 7.72 2.04
CA SER A 287 -6.49 7.09 2.54
C SER A 287 -5.33 8.08 2.56
N ALA A 288 -4.49 8.02 3.61
CA ALA A 288 -3.26 8.81 3.69
C ALA A 288 -2.02 8.16 3.02
N ASP A 289 -2.05 6.85 2.73
CA ASP A 289 -0.94 6.08 2.17
C ASP A 289 -0.97 5.93 0.64
N LYS A 290 -1.64 6.86 -0.02
CA LYS A 290 -1.76 6.94 -1.48
C LYS A 290 -1.14 8.25 -1.97
N LEU A 291 -1.91 9.14 -2.60
CA LEU A 291 -1.38 10.40 -3.13
C LEU A 291 -1.01 11.42 -2.04
N MET A 292 -1.51 11.25 -0.82
CA MET A 292 -1.01 12.00 0.33
C MET A 292 0.43 11.60 0.73
N GLY A 293 0.90 10.42 0.33
CA GLY A 293 2.28 9.99 0.55
C GLY A 293 2.69 9.82 2.02
N GLY A 294 1.72 9.61 2.91
CA GLY A 294 1.92 9.37 4.33
C GLY A 294 1.85 7.89 4.72
N PRO A 295 1.93 7.58 6.02
CA PRO A 295 1.65 6.23 6.51
C PRO A 295 0.15 5.90 6.38
N GLN A 296 -0.20 4.62 6.49
CA GLN A 296 -1.60 4.19 6.42
C GLN A 296 -2.44 4.90 7.51
N ALA A 297 -3.46 5.62 7.06
CA ALA A 297 -4.48 6.24 7.90
C ALA A 297 -5.75 6.47 7.08
N GLY A 298 -6.89 6.60 7.76
CA GLY A 298 -8.14 7.09 7.20
C GLY A 298 -8.33 8.53 7.64
N VAL A 299 -8.44 9.44 6.68
CA VAL A 299 -8.63 10.87 6.93
C VAL A 299 -10.08 11.23 6.68
N ILE A 300 -10.68 11.90 7.66
CA ILE A 300 -12.04 12.43 7.59
C ILE A 300 -11.94 13.94 7.81
N VAL A 301 -12.44 14.72 6.85
CA VAL A 301 -12.55 16.18 6.96
C VAL A 301 -13.97 16.61 6.58
N GLY A 302 -14.51 17.66 7.19
CA GLY A 302 -15.85 18.13 6.86
C GLY A 302 -16.47 19.05 7.89
N ASP A 303 -17.79 19.03 7.93
CA ASP A 303 -18.64 19.77 8.87
C ASP A 303 -18.32 19.43 10.34
N GLY A 304 -18.24 20.46 11.18
CA GLY A 304 -17.87 20.33 12.59
C GLY A 304 -18.86 19.48 13.39
N GLY A 305 -20.15 19.61 13.12
CA GLY A 305 -21.21 18.84 13.77
C GLY A 305 -21.13 17.36 13.43
N LEU A 306 -20.95 17.01 12.15
CA LEU A 306 -20.79 15.64 11.68
C LEU A 306 -19.52 15.00 12.27
N VAL A 307 -18.36 15.66 12.17
CA VAL A 307 -17.11 15.14 12.72
C VAL A 307 -17.18 14.97 14.24
N SER A 308 -17.83 15.90 14.96
CA SER A 308 -18.05 15.79 16.42
C SER A 308 -18.84 14.52 16.79
N ARG A 309 -19.86 14.17 16.00
CA ARG A 309 -20.60 12.90 16.19
C ARG A 309 -19.70 11.69 15.98
N LEU A 310 -18.81 11.72 14.98
CA LEU A 310 -17.85 10.63 14.74
C LEU A 310 -16.86 10.47 15.91
N LYS A 311 -16.32 11.59 16.42
CA LYS A 311 -15.38 11.62 17.56
C LYS A 311 -15.97 10.99 18.82
N LYS A 312 -17.28 11.17 19.07
CA LYS A 312 -17.99 10.64 20.25
C LYS A 312 -18.42 9.17 20.08
N HIS A 313 -18.42 8.64 18.86
CA HIS A 313 -18.93 7.30 18.61
C HIS A 313 -17.96 6.21 19.13
N PRO A 314 -18.42 5.16 19.85
CA PRO A 314 -17.54 4.14 20.42
C PRO A 314 -16.63 3.43 19.41
N LEU A 315 -17.08 3.25 18.18
CA LEU A 315 -16.28 2.62 17.11
C LEU A 315 -15.02 3.42 16.78
N GLN A 316 -15.01 4.74 17.03
CA GLN A 316 -13.80 5.56 16.87
C GLN A 316 -12.65 5.01 17.72
N ARG A 317 -12.94 4.47 18.91
CA ARG A 317 -11.92 3.90 19.80
C ARG A 317 -11.28 2.64 19.23
N ALA A 318 -12.04 1.84 18.47
CA ALA A 318 -11.56 0.63 17.80
C ALA A 318 -10.78 0.98 16.53
N GLY A 319 -11.27 1.95 15.75
CA GLY A 319 -10.59 2.47 14.55
C GLY A 319 -9.50 3.51 14.83
N ARG A 320 -9.09 3.70 16.09
CA ARG A 320 -8.19 4.79 16.47
C ARG A 320 -6.78 4.59 15.92
N ILE A 321 -6.21 5.63 15.32
CA ILE A 321 -4.82 5.63 14.84
C ILE A 321 -3.81 5.49 16.00
N ASP A 322 -2.72 4.77 15.77
CA ASP A 322 -1.60 4.61 16.72
C ASP A 322 -0.65 5.82 16.72
N LYS A 323 0.25 5.89 17.72
CA LYS A 323 1.15 7.03 17.92
C LYS A 323 2.17 7.20 16.79
N VAL A 324 2.65 6.09 16.22
CA VAL A 324 3.75 6.08 15.25
C VAL A 324 3.21 6.61 13.93
N ARG A 325 2.09 6.05 13.44
CA ARG A 325 1.46 6.53 12.21
C ARG A 325 0.94 7.97 12.33
N LEU A 326 0.44 8.37 13.51
CA LEU A 326 0.02 9.74 13.74
C LEU A 326 1.19 10.73 13.59
N ALA A 327 2.34 10.45 14.21
CA ALA A 327 3.52 11.32 14.10
C ALA A 327 4.04 11.39 12.65
N GLY A 328 4.06 10.26 11.95
CA GLY A 328 4.43 10.22 10.53
C GLY A 328 3.48 11.04 9.65
N LEU A 329 2.16 10.91 9.87
CA LEU A 329 1.15 11.68 9.14
C LEU A 329 1.33 13.19 9.37
N ILE A 330 1.56 13.62 10.61
CA ILE A 330 1.81 15.02 10.95
C ILE A 330 3.01 15.56 10.18
N ALA A 331 4.14 14.85 10.18
CA ALA A 331 5.34 15.24 9.44
C ALA A 331 5.08 15.31 7.93
N THR A 332 4.34 14.36 7.37
CA THR A 332 3.91 14.38 5.97
C THR A 332 3.08 15.63 5.65
N LEU A 333 2.06 15.94 6.45
CA LEU A 333 1.19 17.10 6.24
C LEU A 333 1.94 18.44 6.36
N ILE A 334 2.97 18.50 7.21
CA ILE A 334 3.84 19.69 7.32
C ILE A 334 4.56 19.98 6.01
N HIS A 335 4.99 18.97 5.24
CA HIS A 335 5.58 19.21 3.91
C HIS A 335 4.60 19.90 2.95
N TYR A 336 3.30 19.57 3.02
CA TYR A 336 2.28 20.25 2.23
C TYR A 336 2.09 21.70 2.66
N LEU A 337 2.02 21.95 3.98
CA LEU A 337 1.88 23.31 4.50
C LEU A 337 3.08 24.21 4.17
N LYS A 338 4.28 23.64 4.14
CA LYS A 338 5.51 24.36 3.76
C LYS A 338 5.66 24.56 2.25
N GLY A 339 4.79 23.95 1.43
CA GLY A 339 4.90 24.00 -0.03
C GLY A 339 6.05 23.16 -0.60
N GLU A 340 6.60 22.22 0.17
CA GLU A 340 7.77 21.40 -0.22
C GLU A 340 7.40 19.95 -0.58
N ALA A 341 6.11 19.61 -0.64
CA ALA A 341 5.64 18.25 -0.87
C ALA A 341 6.21 17.60 -2.15
N VAL A 342 6.33 18.36 -3.24
CA VAL A 342 6.91 17.88 -4.51
C VAL A 342 8.38 17.47 -4.37
N ALA A 343 9.13 18.16 -3.50
CA ALA A 343 10.55 17.88 -3.28
C ALA A 343 10.80 16.82 -2.19
N LYS A 344 9.87 16.66 -1.23
CA LYS A 344 10.09 15.85 -0.03
C LYS A 344 9.26 14.57 0.04
N VAL A 345 8.02 14.59 -0.43
CA VAL A 345 7.11 13.43 -0.34
C VAL A 345 7.41 12.48 -1.50
N PRO A 346 7.82 11.21 -1.25
CA PRO A 346 8.29 10.29 -2.28
C PRO A 346 7.37 10.12 -3.48
N VAL A 347 6.06 9.96 -3.25
CA VAL A 347 5.09 9.80 -4.35
C VAL A 347 5.13 10.99 -5.32
N TRP A 348 5.25 12.21 -4.80
CA TRP A 348 5.29 13.43 -5.61
C TRP A 348 6.64 13.64 -6.27
N ARG A 349 7.75 13.29 -5.60
CA ARG A 349 9.09 13.27 -6.21
C ARG A 349 9.12 12.36 -7.44
N MET A 350 8.52 11.17 -7.35
CA MET A 350 8.44 10.21 -8.47
C MET A 350 7.53 10.72 -9.60
N ILE A 351 6.39 11.33 -9.26
CA ILE A 351 5.46 11.92 -10.24
C ILE A 351 6.12 13.10 -10.98
N SER A 352 6.78 14.00 -10.26
CA SER A 352 7.35 15.23 -10.82
C SER A 352 8.74 15.05 -11.44
N ALA A 353 9.33 13.86 -11.35
CA ALA A 353 10.68 13.60 -11.84
C ALA A 353 10.81 13.94 -13.34
N PRO A 354 11.78 14.80 -13.73
CA PRO A 354 11.99 15.14 -15.13
C PRO A 354 12.38 13.92 -15.97
N LEU A 355 11.84 13.84 -17.20
CA LEU A 355 12.12 12.74 -18.12
C LEU A 355 13.62 12.63 -18.47
N THR A 356 14.33 13.75 -18.50
CA THR A 356 15.78 13.82 -18.74
C THR A 356 16.56 13.10 -17.64
N GLU A 357 16.28 13.41 -16.37
CA GLU A 357 16.91 12.76 -15.21
C GLU A 357 16.63 11.26 -15.19
N ILE A 358 15.39 10.85 -15.47
CA ILE A 358 15.02 9.43 -15.58
C ILE A 358 15.82 8.75 -16.70
N GLY A 359 15.98 9.42 -17.85
CA GLY A 359 16.77 8.94 -18.97
C GLY A 359 18.25 8.75 -18.64
N GLU A 360 18.86 9.68 -17.92
CA GLU A 360 20.24 9.58 -17.46
C GLU A 360 20.42 8.40 -16.48
N ARG A 361 19.48 8.24 -15.52
CA ARG A 361 19.45 7.10 -14.60
C ARG A 361 19.32 5.77 -15.36
N ALA A 362 18.38 5.69 -16.30
CA ALA A 362 18.19 4.51 -17.15
C ALA A 362 19.45 4.18 -17.96
N GLY A 363 20.13 5.19 -18.52
CA GLY A 363 21.38 5.03 -19.26
C GLY A 363 22.49 4.44 -18.39
N ARG A 364 22.69 4.95 -17.17
CA ARG A 364 23.66 4.40 -16.21
C ARG A 364 23.35 2.94 -15.85
N TRP A 365 22.08 2.60 -15.64
CA TRP A 365 21.66 1.24 -15.33
C TRP A 365 21.84 0.28 -16.51
N ALA A 366 21.47 0.70 -17.72
CA ALA A 366 21.70 -0.09 -18.93
C ALA A 366 23.19 -0.37 -19.16
N ALA A 367 24.04 0.65 -18.98
CA ALA A 367 25.50 0.49 -19.06
C ALA A 367 26.04 -0.50 -18.02
N ALA A 368 25.49 -0.52 -16.81
CA ALA A 368 25.86 -1.46 -15.76
C ALA A 368 25.53 -2.93 -16.10
N ILE A 369 24.46 -3.17 -16.87
CA ILE A 369 24.07 -4.51 -17.35
C ILE A 369 24.90 -4.90 -18.60
N GLY A 370 25.21 -3.92 -19.46
CA GLY A 370 25.97 -4.11 -20.69
C GLY A 370 25.08 -4.38 -21.91
N SER A 371 25.63 -5.06 -22.93
CA SER A 371 25.01 -5.22 -24.25
C SER A 371 23.67 -5.96 -24.30
N SER A 372 23.23 -6.55 -23.18
CA SER A 372 21.91 -7.20 -23.08
C SER A 372 20.79 -6.23 -22.67
N ALA A 373 21.13 -4.98 -22.37
CA ALA A 373 20.19 -3.94 -21.97
C ALA A 373 20.21 -2.76 -22.93
N ARG A 374 19.04 -2.13 -23.11
CA ARG A 374 18.88 -0.87 -23.85
C ARG A 374 17.87 0.02 -23.15
N VAL A 375 18.02 1.33 -23.33
CA VAL A 375 17.00 2.28 -22.88
C VAL A 375 15.89 2.34 -23.93
N VAL A 376 14.65 2.27 -23.49
CA VAL A 376 13.47 2.39 -24.36
C VAL A 376 12.47 3.38 -23.76
N GLU A 377 11.65 3.96 -24.61
CA GLU A 377 10.50 4.74 -24.16
C GLU A 377 9.44 3.80 -23.56
N GLY A 378 8.66 4.33 -22.63
CA GLY A 378 7.53 3.61 -22.07
C GLY A 378 6.75 4.46 -21.09
N GLU A 379 5.92 3.79 -20.30
CA GLU A 379 5.02 4.44 -19.36
C GLU A 379 5.16 3.88 -17.94
N THR A 380 5.17 4.80 -16.98
CA THR A 380 5.04 4.53 -15.54
C THR A 380 3.58 4.71 -15.14
N MET A 381 3.03 3.76 -14.41
CA MET A 381 1.70 3.87 -13.82
C MET A 381 1.78 4.54 -12.45
N VAL A 382 0.87 5.46 -12.15
CA VAL A 382 0.76 6.02 -10.79
C VAL A 382 0.28 4.94 -9.82
N GLY A 383 -0.64 4.07 -10.23
CA GLY A 383 -1.08 2.89 -9.48
C GLY A 383 -2.59 2.84 -9.26
N GLY A 384 -3.14 1.62 -9.22
CA GLY A 384 -4.58 1.33 -9.21
C GLY A 384 -5.31 1.59 -7.89
N GLY A 385 -4.96 2.64 -7.16
CA GLY A 385 -5.70 3.06 -5.95
C GLY A 385 -5.99 4.56 -5.89
N SER A 386 -5.59 5.31 -6.92
CA SER A 386 -5.83 6.75 -7.02
C SER A 386 -6.27 7.12 -8.43
N LEU A 387 -5.34 7.07 -9.39
CA LEU A 387 -5.55 7.39 -10.80
C LEU A 387 -5.56 6.10 -11.65
N PRO A 388 -6.72 5.46 -11.87
CA PRO A 388 -6.78 4.23 -12.66
C PRO A 388 -6.47 4.52 -14.12
N GLY A 389 -5.45 3.85 -14.65
CA GLY A 389 -4.97 4.07 -16.01
C GLY A 389 -4.13 5.33 -16.19
N GLY A 390 -3.90 6.13 -15.14
CA GLY A 390 -3.04 7.30 -15.20
C GLY A 390 -1.57 6.91 -15.40
N THR A 391 -1.01 7.29 -16.55
CA THR A 391 0.37 7.00 -16.94
C THR A 391 1.19 8.27 -17.13
N LEU A 392 2.51 8.13 -16.94
CA LEU A 392 3.51 9.18 -17.21
C LEU A 392 4.56 8.63 -18.19
N PRO A 393 5.00 9.41 -19.18
CA PRO A 393 6.14 9.06 -20.00
C PRO A 393 7.39 8.79 -19.15
N THR A 394 8.13 7.75 -19.48
CA THR A 394 9.37 7.36 -18.78
C THR A 394 10.44 6.82 -19.75
N ARG A 395 11.60 6.49 -19.19
CA ARG A 395 12.70 5.80 -19.86
C ARG A 395 13.00 4.53 -19.10
N LEU A 396 12.71 3.39 -19.73
CA LEU A 396 12.87 2.07 -19.13
C LEU A 396 14.21 1.47 -19.53
N VAL A 397 14.78 0.64 -18.65
CA VAL A 397 15.83 -0.29 -19.03
C VAL A 397 15.17 -1.60 -19.45
N ALA A 398 15.24 -1.92 -20.74
CA ALA A 398 14.75 -3.16 -21.30
C ALA A 398 15.90 -4.17 -21.42
N VAL A 399 15.72 -5.35 -20.82
CA VAL A 399 16.67 -6.47 -20.89
C VAL A 399 16.03 -7.63 -21.65
N GLY A 400 16.69 -8.03 -22.74
CA GLY A 400 16.18 -9.05 -23.67
C GLY A 400 15.53 -8.46 -24.93
N GLU A 401 15.05 -9.35 -25.79
CA GLU A 401 14.41 -9.02 -27.07
C GLU A 401 13.27 -9.99 -27.31
N GLU A 402 12.15 -9.46 -27.81
CA GLU A 402 10.97 -10.23 -28.15
C GLU A 402 11.28 -11.16 -29.34
N GLY A 403 10.75 -12.39 -29.31
CA GLY A 403 10.93 -13.37 -30.39
C GLY A 403 12.26 -14.16 -30.40
N ARG A 404 13.23 -13.86 -29.52
CA ARG A 404 14.50 -14.63 -29.42
C ARG A 404 14.55 -15.45 -28.12
N ARG A 405 14.45 -16.79 -28.23
CA ARG A 405 14.48 -17.73 -27.08
C ARG A 405 15.65 -17.51 -26.11
N LYS A 406 16.87 -17.24 -26.63
CA LYS A 406 18.05 -16.98 -25.79
C LYS A 406 17.92 -15.68 -24.98
N SER A 407 17.27 -14.66 -25.53
CA SER A 407 17.08 -13.35 -24.89
C SER A 407 16.01 -13.40 -23.79
N SER A 408 14.94 -14.17 -23.98
CA SER A 408 13.93 -14.46 -22.96
C SER A 408 14.51 -15.13 -21.71
N GLN A 409 15.44 -16.06 -21.90
CA GLN A 409 16.12 -16.72 -20.79
C GLN A 409 17.00 -15.75 -19.99
N VAL A 410 17.64 -14.79 -20.65
CA VAL A 410 18.45 -13.74 -19.99
C VAL A 410 17.56 -12.84 -19.14
N ALA A 411 16.43 -12.37 -19.67
CA ALA A 411 15.47 -11.54 -18.93
C ALA A 411 14.98 -12.24 -17.65
N ARG A 412 14.56 -13.52 -17.77
CA ARG A 412 14.07 -14.30 -16.63
C ARG A 412 15.17 -14.56 -15.60
N ARG A 413 16.37 -14.95 -16.03
CA ARG A 413 17.50 -15.21 -15.11
C ARG A 413 17.94 -13.94 -14.39
N LEU A 414 18.00 -12.80 -15.09
CA LEU A 414 18.33 -11.53 -14.48
C LEU A 414 17.28 -11.14 -13.45
N GLY A 415 15.98 -11.21 -13.80
CA GLY A 415 14.88 -10.92 -12.88
C GLY A 415 14.92 -11.79 -11.62
N GLN A 416 15.12 -13.11 -11.78
CA GLN A 416 15.26 -14.05 -10.65
C GLN A 416 16.43 -13.69 -9.74
N ARG A 417 17.59 -13.32 -10.31
CA ARG A 417 18.76 -12.92 -9.53
C ARG A 417 18.54 -11.61 -8.79
N LEU A 418 17.93 -10.62 -9.44
CA LEU A 418 17.58 -9.35 -8.80
C LEU A 418 16.60 -9.54 -7.64
N SER A 419 15.62 -10.45 -7.78
CA SER A 419 14.71 -10.80 -6.68
C SER A 419 15.36 -11.61 -5.54
N ALA A 420 16.52 -12.23 -5.80
CA ALA A 420 17.26 -13.04 -4.83
C ALA A 420 18.41 -12.29 -4.14
N GLN A 421 18.60 -11.00 -4.44
CA GLN A 421 19.54 -10.14 -3.74
C GLN A 421 19.13 -9.97 -2.27
N GLU A 422 20.09 -9.55 -1.44
CA GLU A 422 19.83 -9.22 -0.02
C GLU A 422 18.71 -8.17 0.12
N VAL A 423 18.75 -7.13 -0.73
CA VAL A 423 17.63 -6.23 -0.97
C VAL A 423 17.07 -6.54 -2.37
N PRO A 424 15.92 -7.25 -2.45
CA PRO A 424 15.32 -7.60 -3.73
C PRO A 424 14.98 -6.39 -4.58
N ILE A 425 15.31 -6.45 -5.87
CA ILE A 425 14.92 -5.44 -6.87
C ILE A 425 13.85 -6.04 -7.77
N ILE A 426 12.66 -5.44 -7.77
CA ILE A 426 11.50 -5.97 -8.49
C ILE A 426 11.25 -5.14 -9.74
N GLY A 427 11.38 -5.77 -10.91
CA GLY A 427 11.00 -5.20 -12.22
C GLY A 427 9.70 -5.82 -12.76
N ARG A 428 9.27 -5.38 -13.94
CA ARG A 428 8.12 -5.97 -14.65
C ARG A 428 8.58 -6.79 -15.86
N ILE A 429 7.95 -7.94 -16.08
CA ILE A 429 8.19 -8.76 -17.29
C ILE A 429 6.98 -8.64 -18.21
N SER A 430 7.22 -8.24 -19.46
CA SER A 430 6.20 -8.22 -20.53
C SER A 430 6.84 -8.70 -21.84
N GLY A 431 6.14 -9.53 -22.62
CA GLY A 431 6.64 -10.01 -23.91
C GLY A 431 8.03 -10.70 -23.83
N GLN A 432 8.34 -11.37 -22.72
CA GLN A 432 9.65 -11.97 -22.42
C GLN A 432 10.82 -10.97 -22.22
N VAL A 433 10.53 -9.68 -22.09
CA VAL A 433 11.49 -8.62 -21.77
C VAL A 433 11.32 -8.22 -20.32
N LEU A 434 12.43 -8.08 -19.60
CA LEU A 434 12.45 -7.49 -18.27
C LEU A 434 12.60 -5.97 -18.41
N PHE A 435 11.68 -5.22 -17.83
CA PHE A 435 11.73 -3.77 -17.74
C PHE A 435 12.01 -3.33 -16.31
N LEU A 436 12.97 -2.42 -16.17
CA LEU A 436 13.26 -1.71 -14.94
C LEU A 436 12.99 -0.23 -15.17
N ASP A 437 12.14 0.36 -14.34
CA ASP A 437 11.76 1.76 -14.42
C ASP A 437 12.42 2.56 -13.28
N PRO A 438 13.37 3.47 -13.59
CA PRO A 438 13.99 4.30 -12.58
C PRO A 438 13.01 5.28 -11.90
N ARG A 439 11.86 5.60 -12.51
CA ARG A 439 10.90 6.55 -11.94
C ARG A 439 10.35 6.07 -10.59
N SER A 440 10.13 4.76 -10.41
CA SER A 440 9.61 4.20 -9.16
C SER A 440 10.70 3.85 -8.12
N VAL A 441 11.97 4.12 -8.43
CA VAL A 441 13.10 3.91 -7.53
C VAL A 441 13.56 5.25 -6.97
N LEU A 442 13.76 5.32 -5.65
CA LEU A 442 14.24 6.53 -5.01
C LEU A 442 15.68 6.83 -5.47
N PRO A 443 16.05 8.10 -5.74
CA PRO A 443 17.42 8.43 -6.15
C PRO A 443 18.50 7.93 -5.19
N GLU A 444 18.19 7.88 -3.89
CA GLU A 444 19.08 7.41 -2.83
C GLU A 444 19.36 5.89 -2.92
N GLU A 445 18.52 5.13 -3.64
CA GLU A 445 18.66 3.68 -3.85
C GLU A 445 19.50 3.33 -5.09
N ASP A 446 19.85 4.31 -5.95
CA ASP A 446 20.57 4.08 -7.21
C ASP A 446 21.89 3.33 -7.02
N ALA A 447 22.62 3.63 -5.94
CA ALA A 447 23.91 2.98 -5.67
C ALA A 447 23.75 1.48 -5.39
N VAL A 448 22.68 1.10 -4.68
CA VAL A 448 22.34 -0.30 -4.39
C VAL A 448 21.91 -1.00 -5.67
N VAL A 449 21.05 -0.35 -6.47
CA VAL A 449 20.60 -0.89 -7.76
C VAL A 449 21.77 -1.12 -8.70
N LEU A 450 22.65 -0.15 -8.88
CA LEU A 450 23.80 -0.27 -9.77
C LEU A 450 24.73 -1.41 -9.38
N ARG A 451 24.97 -1.61 -8.09
CA ARG A 451 25.77 -2.74 -7.58
C ARG A 451 25.11 -4.07 -7.92
N ALA A 452 23.83 -4.23 -7.56
CA ALA A 452 23.08 -5.45 -7.82
C ALA A 452 22.96 -5.77 -9.32
N LEU A 453 22.81 -4.76 -10.18
CA LEU A 453 22.78 -4.94 -11.64
C LEU A 453 24.12 -5.47 -12.16
N ARG A 454 25.25 -4.93 -11.69
CA ARG A 454 26.60 -5.42 -12.08
C ARG A 454 26.82 -6.86 -11.64
N ASP A 455 26.46 -7.19 -10.40
CA ASP A 455 26.64 -8.53 -9.83
C ASP A 455 25.76 -9.56 -10.56
N ALA A 456 24.50 -9.21 -10.81
CA ALA A 456 23.57 -10.05 -11.53
C ALA A 456 23.98 -10.24 -13.02
N ALA A 457 24.60 -9.23 -13.64
CA ALA A 457 25.09 -9.30 -15.01
C ALA A 457 26.42 -10.07 -15.14
N ALA A 458 27.37 -9.89 -14.22
CA ALA A 458 28.66 -10.60 -14.22
C ALA A 458 28.45 -12.12 -14.14
N SER A 459 27.54 -12.55 -13.27
CA SER A 459 27.17 -13.95 -13.11
C SER A 459 26.43 -14.53 -14.33
N LEU A 460 25.89 -13.71 -15.25
CA LEU A 460 25.29 -14.20 -16.50
C LEU A 460 26.37 -14.55 -17.54
N LYS A 461 27.48 -13.79 -17.55
CA LYS A 461 28.63 -14.02 -18.43
C LYS A 461 29.37 -15.32 -18.06
N LEU A 462 29.43 -15.66 -16.78
CA LEU A 462 30.03 -16.91 -16.27
C LEU A 462 29.21 -18.18 -16.56
N SER A 463 27.98 -18.03 -17.09
CA SER A 463 27.06 -19.15 -17.41
C SER A 463 26.87 -19.40 -18.91
N ARG A 464 27.69 -18.73 -19.73
CA ARG A 464 27.91 -19.02 -21.15
C ARG A 464 29.24 -19.73 -21.28
#